data_AF-A0A7Y9GN28-F1
#
_entry.id   AF-A0A7Y9GN28-F1
#
_cell.length_a   1.000
_cell.length_b   1.000
_cell.length_c   1.000
_cell.angle_alpha   90.00
_cell.angle_beta   90.00
_cell.angle_gamma   90.00
#
_symmetry.space_group_name_H-M   'P 1'
#
loop_
_entity.id
_entity.type
_entity.pdbx_description
1 polymer ?
#
loop_
_entity_poly.entity_id
_entity_poly.type
_entity_poly.pdbx_seq_one_letter_code
_entity_poly.pdbx_strand_id
1 'polypeptide(L)' 'MCLDFDHRPGSDKRKDVMRMVDEGFSIAVLTAEIAKCDVRCRNCHAIVTLERAGDNWRSRAMQDDP' A
#
# COMPACT_ATOMS: atom_id res chain seq x y z
N MET A 1 -5.21 10.57 7.39
CA MET A 1 -4.79 9.32 8.05
C MET A 1 -3.33 9.47 8.46
N CYS A 2 -2.98 9.24 9.73
CA CYS A 2 -1.59 9.36 10.21
C CYS A 2 -0.77 8.09 9.89
N LEU A 3 -1.40 6.91 9.96
CA LEU A 3 -0.80 5.60 9.68
C LEU A 3 -1.66 4.82 8.68
N ASP A 4 -1.02 4.07 7.78
CA ASP A 4 -1.61 3.19 6.77
C ASP A 4 -0.98 1.79 6.83
N PHE A 5 -1.74 0.79 6.37
CA PHE A 5 -1.26 -0.58 6.15
C PHE A 5 -0.65 -0.69 4.74
N ASP A 6 0.68 -0.78 4.67
CA ASP A 6 1.43 -0.97 3.42
C ASP A 6 1.80 -2.44 3.24
N HIS A 7 1.20 -3.10 2.25
CA HIS A 7 1.47 -4.50 1.93
C HIS A 7 2.95 -4.74 1.58
N ARG A 8 3.57 -5.76 2.20
CA ARG A 8 4.97 -6.10 1.91
C ARG A 8 5.14 -6.65 0.49
N PRO A 9 6.28 -6.38 -0.18
CA PRO A 9 6.59 -6.97 -1.48
C PRO A 9 6.56 -8.50 -1.43
N GLY A 10 6.00 -9.13 -2.46
CA GLY A 10 5.87 -10.59 -2.53
C GLY A 10 4.81 -11.17 -1.58
N SER A 11 4.10 -10.35 -0.80
CA SER A 11 2.93 -10.83 -0.06
C SER A 11 1.76 -11.07 -1.01
N ASP A 12 1.07 -12.18 -0.83
CA ASP A 12 -0.17 -12.47 -1.56
C ASP A 12 -1.30 -11.61 -0.99
N LYS A 13 -1.35 -10.36 -1.46
CA LYS A 13 -2.36 -9.37 -1.09
C LYS A 13 -3.71 -9.83 -1.60
N ARG A 14 -4.65 -10.02 -0.68
CA ARG A 14 -6.04 -10.29 -1.04
C ARG A 14 -6.74 -9.01 -1.46
N LYS A 15 -6.63 -7.97 -0.61
CA LYS A 15 -7.31 -6.68 -0.82
C LYS A 15 -6.72 -5.61 0.09
N ASP A 16 -7.06 -4.35 -0.19
CA ASP A 16 -6.81 -3.25 0.74
C ASP A 16 -7.55 -3.48 2.08
N VAL A 17 -6.85 -3.28 3.20
CA VAL A 17 -7.38 -3.55 4.55
C VAL A 17 -8.59 -2.67 4.85
N MET A 18 -8.54 -1.37 4.50
CA MET A 18 -9.66 -0.45 4.76
C MET A 18 -10.88 -0.85 3.94
N ARG A 19 -10.67 -1.29 2.70
CA ARG A 19 -11.77 -1.81 1.87
C ARG A 19 -12.38 -3.09 2.43
N MET A 20 -11.61 -3.95 3.09
CA MET A 20 -12.14 -5.14 3.76
C MET A 20 -12.94 -4.79 5.03
N VAL A 21 -12.52 -3.75 5.75
CA VAL A 21 -13.29 -3.21 6.89
C VAL A 21 -14.64 -2.69 6.41
N ASP A 22 -14.64 -1.87 5.35
CA ASP A 22 -15.87 -1.30 4.77
C ASP A 22 -16.84 -2.38 4.26
N GLU A 23 -16.30 -3.49 3.76
CA GLU A 23 -17.08 -4.62 3.26
C GLU A 23 -17.49 -5.62 4.37
N GLY A 24 -17.14 -5.37 5.63
CA GLY A 24 -17.61 -6.16 6.78
C GLY A 24 -16.93 -7.54 6.93
N PHE A 25 -15.66 -7.66 6.53
CA PHE A 25 -14.92 -8.92 6.71
C PHE A 25 -14.72 -9.27 8.19
N SER A 26 -14.62 -10.56 8.50
CA SER A 26 -14.40 -11.00 9.88
C SER A 26 -13.04 -10.55 10.41
N ILE A 27 -12.95 -10.34 11.73
CA ILE A 27 -11.69 -9.95 12.40
C ILE A 27 -10.56 -10.94 12.07
N ALA A 28 -10.83 -12.24 12.06
CA ALA A 28 -9.83 -13.24 11.72
C ALA A 28 -9.24 -13.03 10.31
N VAL A 29 -10.08 -12.70 9.33
CA VAL A 29 -9.62 -12.44 7.95
C VAL A 29 -8.88 -11.11 7.86
N LEU A 30 -9.33 -10.08 8.58
CA LEU A 30 -8.64 -8.79 8.66
C LEU A 30 -7.26 -8.93 9.32
N THR A 31 -7.14 -9.66 10.42
CA THR A 31 -5.87 -9.90 11.11
C THR A 31 -4.89 -10.64 10.21
N ALA A 32 -5.35 -11.64 9.46
CA ALA A 32 -4.51 -12.36 8.51
C ALA A 32 -4.00 -11.46 7.37
N GLU A 33 -4.81 -10.50 6.91
CA GLU A 33 -4.38 -9.54 5.89
C GLU A 33 -3.44 -8.48 6.47
N ILE A 34 -3.76 -7.93 7.65
CA ILE A 34 -2.91 -6.95 8.36
C ILE A 34 -1.54 -7.54 8.66
N ALA A 35 -1.43 -8.83 8.98
CA ALA A 35 -0.17 -9.50 9.22
C ALA A 35 0.78 -9.46 8.01
N LYS A 36 0.27 -9.19 6.79
CA LYS A 36 1.06 -9.04 5.55
C LYS A 36 1.55 -7.60 5.31
N CYS A 37 1.13 -6.66 6.14
CA CYS A 37 1.43 -5.24 5.99
C CYS A 37 2.47 -4.79 7.00
N ASP A 38 3.17 -3.72 6.65
CA ASP A 38 3.87 -2.88 7.62
C ASP A 38 3.01 -1.65 7.90
N VAL A 39 3.09 -1.12 9.12
CA VAL A 39 2.40 0.13 9.49
C VAL A 39 3.34 1.29 9.20
N ARG A 40 2.95 2.17 8.27
CA ARG A 40 3.74 3.34 7.84
C ARG A 40 2.90 4.60 7.88
N CYS A 41 3.52 5.76 8.00
CA CYS A 41 2.76 7.01 7.78
C CYS A 41 2.40 7.18 6.30
N ARG A 42 1.40 8.02 6.01
CA ARG A 42 0.94 8.25 4.64
C ARG A 42 2.05 8.70 3.68
N ASN A 43 2.96 9.54 4.17
CA ASN A 43 4.07 10.07 3.37
C ASN A 43 5.09 8.96 3.06
N CYS A 44 5.51 8.18 4.05
CA CYS A 44 6.41 7.05 3.84
C CYS A 44 5.79 5.98 2.93
N HIS A 45 4.49 5.70 3.09
CA HIS A 45 3.78 4.77 2.21
C HIS A 45 3.76 5.26 0.75
N ALA A 46 3.54 6.56 0.51
CA ALA A 46 3.56 7.13 -0.83
C ALA A 46 4.95 7.04 -1.48
N ILE A 47 6.02 7.34 -0.74
CA ILE A 47 7.41 7.23 -1.21
C ILE A 47 7.71 5.79 -1.63
N VAL A 48 7.46 4.83 -0.73
CA VAL A 48 7.69 3.40 -0.98
C VAL A 48 6.84 2.89 -2.16
N THR A 49 5.61 3.38 -2.32
CA THR A 49 4.77 3.05 -3.48
C THR A 49 5.43 3.52 -4.78
N LEU A 50 5.95 4.75 -4.82
CA LEU A 50 6.62 5.29 -6.00
C LEU A 50 7.91 4.54 -6.32
N GLU A 51 8.72 4.21 -5.32
CA GLU A 51 9.95 3.42 -5.47
C GLU A 51 9.65 2.03 -6.06
N ARG A 52 8.54 1.40 -5.66
CA ARG A 52 8.12 0.08 -6.14
C ARG A 52 7.41 0.11 -7.50
N ALA A 53 6.81 1.23 -7.89
CA ALA A 53 5.97 1.32 -9.08
C ALA A 53 6.76 1.18 -10.40
N GLY A 54 8.09 1.20 -10.38
CA GLY A 54 8.93 1.13 -11.57
C GLY A 54 8.65 2.29 -12.53
N ASP A 55 8.94 2.09 -13.82
CA ASP A 55 8.71 3.12 -14.83
C ASP A 55 7.22 3.27 -15.15
N ASN A 56 6.70 4.49 -14.98
CA ASN A 56 5.33 4.88 -15.23
C ASN A 56 5.26 6.31 -15.77
N TRP A 57 4.09 6.76 -16.22
CA TRP A 57 3.94 8.09 -16.82
C TRP A 57 4.41 9.25 -15.90
N ARG A 58 4.35 9.09 -14.57
CA ARG A 58 4.82 10.10 -13.61
C ARG A 58 6.33 10.10 -13.48
N SER A 59 6.97 8.92 -13.43
CA SER A 59 8.44 8.84 -13.40
C SER A 59 9.03 9.39 -14.70
N ARG A 60 8.37 9.18 -15.84
CA ARG A 60 8.78 9.74 -17.14
C ARG A 60 8.62 11.26 -17.18
N ALA A 61 7.48 11.78 -16.75
CA ALA A 61 7.25 13.23 -16.68
C ALA A 61 8.25 13.98 -15.77
N MET A 62 8.76 13.33 -14.71
CA MET A 62 9.78 13.87 -13.82
C MET A 62 11.20 13.82 -14.41
N GLN A 63 11.45 12.94 -15.39
CA GLN A 63 12.74 12.84 -16.09
C GLN A 63 12.82 13.81 -17.28
N ASP A 64 11.66 14.22 -17.81
CA ASP A 64 11.53 15.11 -18.95
C ASP A 64 11.46 16.61 -18.56
N ASP A 65 11.53 16.94 -17.25
CA ASP A 65 11.57 18.32 -16.72
C ASP A 65 13.05 18.81 -16.66
N PRO A 66 13.44 19.86 -17.41
CA PRO A 66 14.83 20.29 -17.58
C PRO A 66 15.52 20.86 -16.32
#